data_AF-A0A1H3RTM9-F1
#
_entry.id   AF-A0A1H3RTM9-F1
#
_cell.length_a   1.000
_cell.length_b   1.000
_cell.length_c   1.000
_cell.angle_alpha   90.00
_cell.angle_beta   90.00
_cell.angle_gamma   90.00
#
_symmetry.space_group_name_H-M   'P 1'
#
loop_
_entity.id
_entity.type
_entity.pdbx_description
1 polymer ?
#
loop_
_entity_poly.entity_id
_entity_poly.type
_entity_poly.pdbx_seq_one_letter_code
_entity_poly.pdbx_strand_id
1 'polypeptide(L)'
;MTLDKLEKSIALHTHIPIFINDIHNMRKNVTSKMLYFIESGKGGGRGGVGRGSQSSRDLRTILYTTSESPLLNDGASENKGELARGFEFHGSPLEEKNIKLALKIESMIENNYGHAGRLFIQNLLDRNSKGNL
;
A
#
# COMPACT_ATOMS: atom_id res chain seq x y z
N MET A 1 -7.03 -10.90 -8.34
CA MET A 1 -6.73 -11.10 -6.91
C MET A 1 -8.03 -10.96 -6.11
N THR A 2 -8.31 -11.82 -5.12
CA THR A 2 -9.51 -11.67 -4.25
C THR A 2 -9.16 -10.83 -3.02
N LEU A 3 -10.15 -10.17 -2.41
CA LEU A 3 -9.97 -9.35 -1.19
C LEU A 3 -9.29 -10.11 -0.06
N ASP A 4 -9.68 -11.36 0.17
CA ASP A 4 -9.08 -12.22 1.21
C ASP A 4 -7.59 -12.50 0.96
N LYS A 5 -7.20 -12.69 -0.31
CA LYS A 5 -5.79 -12.89 -0.68
C LYS A 5 -4.99 -11.60 -0.47
N LEU A 6 -5.57 -10.46 -0.81
CA LEU A 6 -4.94 -9.16 -0.59
C LEU A 6 -4.76 -8.87 0.89
N GLU A 7 -5.79 -9.06 1.71
CA GLU A 7 -5.72 -8.85 3.17
C GLU A 7 -4.64 -9.72 3.82
N LYS A 8 -4.58 -11.01 3.44
CA LYS A 8 -3.51 -11.92 3.92
C LYS A 8 -2.13 -11.46 3.47
N SER A 9 -2.00 -10.98 2.23
CA SER A 9 -0.73 -10.43 1.73
C SER A 9 -0.30 -9.21 2.54
N ILE A 10 -1.22 -8.28 2.81
CA ILE A 10 -0.94 -7.08 3.62
C ILE A 10 -0.51 -7.46 5.02
N ALA A 11 -1.19 -8.40 5.66
CA ALA A 11 -0.84 -8.87 7.01
C ALA A 11 0.57 -9.45 7.08
N LEU A 12 0.99 -10.20 6.05
CA LEU A 12 2.34 -10.76 5.97
C LEU A 12 3.41 -9.68 5.74
N HIS A 13 3.08 -8.61 5.02
CA HIS A 13 3.98 -7.53 4.66
C HIS A 13 3.76 -6.28 5.52
N THR A 14 3.41 -6.47 6.79
CA THR A 14 3.27 -5.36 7.74
C THR A 14 4.60 -4.59 7.82
N HIS A 15 4.52 -3.27 7.75
CA HIS A 15 5.63 -2.32 7.68
C HIS A 15 6.45 -2.31 6.38
N ILE A 16 6.06 -3.11 5.37
CA ILE A 16 6.71 -3.13 4.05
C ILE A 16 5.74 -2.54 3.03
N PRO A 17 6.15 -1.50 2.26
CA PRO A 17 5.29 -0.91 1.24
C PRO A 17 4.78 -1.95 0.23
N ILE A 18 3.51 -1.85 -0.12
CA ILE A 18 2.86 -2.71 -1.12
C ILE A 18 2.59 -1.89 -2.36
N PHE A 19 2.87 -2.47 -3.52
CA PHE A 19 2.63 -1.86 -4.81
C PHE A 19 1.57 -2.69 -5.54
N ILE A 20 0.49 -2.04 -5.97
CA ILE A 20 -0.53 -2.65 -6.82
C ILE A 20 -0.58 -1.86 -8.12
N ASN A 21 -0.25 -2.53 -9.21
CA ASN A 21 -0.33 -1.90 -10.52
C ASN A 21 -1.77 -1.95 -11.03
N ASP A 22 -2.20 -0.84 -11.59
CA ASP A 22 -3.32 -0.73 -12.50
C ASP A 22 -4.70 -1.12 -11.93
N ILE A 23 -5.11 -0.41 -10.88
CA ILE A 23 -6.33 -0.77 -10.15
C ILE A 23 -7.63 -0.30 -10.82
N HIS A 24 -7.58 0.37 -11.97
CA HIS A 24 -8.80 0.75 -12.70
C HIS A 24 -9.62 -0.48 -13.13
N ASN A 25 -8.96 -1.62 -13.32
CA ASN A 25 -9.57 -2.91 -13.64
C ASN A 25 -10.16 -3.63 -12.41
N MET A 26 -9.90 -3.13 -11.19
CA MET A 26 -10.47 -3.71 -9.98
C MET A 26 -11.90 -3.17 -9.76
N ARG A 27 -12.80 -4.04 -9.31
CA ARG A 27 -14.17 -3.65 -8.98
C ARG A 27 -14.17 -2.57 -7.90
N LYS A 28 -14.95 -1.50 -8.05
CA LYS A 28 -15.01 -0.36 -7.10
C LYS A 28 -15.13 -0.81 -5.64
N ASN A 29 -15.98 -1.80 -5.36
CA ASN A 29 -16.16 -2.35 -4.01
C ASN A 29 -14.92 -3.03 -3.40
N VAL A 30 -14.00 -3.53 -4.23
CA VAL A 30 -12.72 -4.10 -3.79
C VAL A 30 -11.76 -2.97 -3.43
N THR A 31 -11.72 -1.91 -4.24
CA THR A 31 -10.89 -0.73 -4.01
C THR A 31 -11.29 0.00 -2.73
N SER A 32 -12.58 0.28 -2.51
CA SER A 32 -13.05 0.94 -1.29
C SER A 32 -12.72 0.14 -0.02
N LYS A 33 -12.91 -1.20 -0.06
CA LYS A 33 -12.55 -2.06 1.07
C LYS A 33 -11.05 -2.13 1.33
N MET A 34 -10.24 -2.11 0.28
CA MET A 34 -8.79 -2.05 0.39
C MET A 34 -8.35 -0.74 1.06
N LEU A 35 -8.89 0.39 0.61
CA LEU A 35 -8.63 1.70 1.22
C LEU A 35 -8.99 1.67 2.71
N TYR A 36 -10.18 1.15 3.05
CA TYR A 36 -10.61 0.98 4.44
C TYR A 36 -9.64 0.14 5.28
N PHE A 37 -9.14 -0.99 4.77
CA PHE A 37 -8.21 -1.84 5.51
C PHE A 37 -6.87 -1.17 5.79
N ILE A 38 -6.33 -0.44 4.81
CA ILE A 38 -5.09 0.32 4.97
C ILE A 38 -5.31 1.48 5.94
N GLU A 39 -6.44 2.18 5.83
CA GLU A 39 -6.78 3.34 6.65
C GLU A 39 -7.00 2.98 8.12
N SER A 40 -7.80 1.94 8.36
CA SER A 40 -8.15 1.47 9.70
C SER A 40 -7.01 0.70 10.37
N GLY A 41 -6.07 0.19 9.57
CA GLY A 41 -4.98 -0.65 10.02
C GLY A 41 -5.44 -2.02 10.55
N LYS A 42 -6.68 -2.43 10.24
CA LYS A 42 -7.29 -3.65 10.78
C LYS A 42 -7.92 -4.48 9.67
N GLY A 43 -7.68 -5.79 9.70
CA GLY A 43 -8.35 -6.76 8.84
C GLY A 43 -9.80 -6.99 9.23
N GLY A 44 -10.57 -7.60 8.34
CA GLY A 44 -11.97 -7.93 8.61
C GLY A 44 -12.08 -8.92 9.77
N GLY A 45 -12.78 -8.53 10.83
CA GLY A 45 -13.11 -9.44 11.93
C GLY A 45 -13.94 -10.63 11.41
N ARG A 46 -13.47 -11.86 11.66
CA ARG A 46 -14.25 -13.07 11.36
C ARG A 46 -14.84 -13.63 12.65
N GLY A 47 -16.13 -13.94 12.64
CA GLY A 47 -16.72 -14.83 13.63
C GLY A 47 -16.25 -16.26 13.36
N GLY A 48 -15.68 -16.93 14.37
CA GLY A 48 -15.35 -18.34 14.26
C GLY A 48 -16.62 -19.18 14.40
N VAL A 49 -16.86 -20.13 13.50
CA VAL A 49 -17.90 -21.15 13.67
C VAL A 49 -17.54 -21.97 14.92
N GLY A 50 -18.15 -21.64 16.07
CA GLY A 50 -17.95 -22.33 17.35
C GLY A 50 -16.84 -21.82 18.27
N ARG A 51 -16.09 -20.76 17.93
CA ARG A 51 -15.05 -20.16 18.80
C ARG A 51 -15.01 -18.64 18.68
N GLY A 52 -15.96 -17.94 19.32
CA GLY A 52 -15.90 -16.49 19.60
C GLY A 52 -15.46 -15.59 18.42
N SER A 53 -15.02 -14.37 18.76
CA SER A 53 -14.39 -13.46 17.80
C SER A 53 -12.95 -13.89 17.54
N GLN A 54 -12.56 -14.16 16.30
CA GLN A 54 -11.13 -14.32 15.96
C GLN A 54 -10.42 -12.98 16.09
N SER A 55 -9.15 -12.98 16.50
CA SER A 55 -8.34 -11.76 16.57
C SER A 55 -8.24 -11.11 15.19
N SER A 56 -8.49 -9.80 15.13
CA SER A 56 -8.26 -9.00 13.93
C SER A 56 -6.78 -9.02 13.59
N ARG A 57 -6.45 -9.11 12.29
CA ARG A 57 -5.07 -8.92 11.83
C ARG A 57 -4.73 -7.43 11.89
N ASP A 58 -3.56 -7.10 12.41
CA ASP A 58 -3.01 -5.76 12.26
C ASP A 58 -2.47 -5.60 10.84
N LEU A 59 -2.92 -4.55 10.15
CA LEU A 59 -2.60 -4.24 8.77
C LEU A 59 -1.93 -2.88 8.70
N ARG A 60 -0.67 -2.78 9.11
CA ARG A 60 0.05 -1.49 9.11
C ARG A 60 1.03 -1.42 7.95
N THR A 61 0.67 -0.71 6.88
CA THR A 61 1.59 -0.50 5.74
C THR A 61 1.23 0.76 4.95
N ILE A 62 2.06 1.09 3.97
CA ILE A 62 1.80 2.09 2.94
C ILE A 62 1.48 1.34 1.64
N LEU A 63 0.38 1.73 0.99
CA LEU A 63 -0.02 1.20 -0.31
C LEU A 63 0.27 2.24 -1.40
N TYR A 64 1.03 1.83 -2.41
CA TYR A 64 1.20 2.56 -3.66
C TYR A 64 0.38 1.88 -4.74
N THR A 65 -0.29 2.69 -5.55
CA THR A 65 -1.11 2.19 -6.64
C THR A 65 -1.04 3.12 -7.84
N THR A 66 -1.25 2.55 -9.02
CA THR A 66 -1.43 3.28 -10.27
C THR A 66 -2.85 3.05 -10.80
N SER A 67 -3.39 4.05 -11.49
CA SER A 67 -4.67 3.98 -12.18
C SER A 67 -4.69 4.99 -13.33
N GLU A 68 -5.50 4.71 -14.34
CA GLU A 68 -5.74 5.66 -15.43
C GLU A 68 -6.73 6.76 -15.04
N SER A 69 -7.66 6.46 -14.13
CA SER A 69 -8.64 7.40 -13.60
C SER A 69 -8.36 7.75 -12.13
N PRO A 70 -8.73 8.95 -11.67
CA PRO A 70 -8.57 9.33 -10.28
C PRO A 70 -9.33 8.40 -9.34
N LEU A 71 -8.69 7.97 -8.24
CA LEU A 71 -9.30 7.08 -7.26
C LEU A 71 -10.04 7.83 -6.16
N LEU A 72 -9.49 8.96 -5.74
CA LEU A 72 -10.04 9.73 -4.62
C LEU A 72 -11.20 10.62 -5.08
N ASN A 73 -11.21 11.05 -6.35
CA ASN A 73 -12.20 12.00 -6.88
C ASN A 73 -13.37 11.35 -7.66
N ASP A 74 -13.29 10.08 -8.07
CA ASP A 74 -14.32 9.41 -8.90
C ASP A 74 -15.38 8.61 -8.11
N GLY A 75 -15.73 9.09 -6.91
CA GLY A 75 -16.77 8.48 -6.07
C GLY A 75 -16.44 7.06 -5.56
N ALA A 76 -15.16 6.65 -5.57
CA ALA A 76 -14.75 5.36 -5.02
C ALA A 76 -14.76 5.35 -3.47
N SER A 77 -14.80 6.54 -2.85
CA SER A 77 -14.96 6.72 -1.43
C SER A 77 -16.22 7.54 -1.14
N GLU A 78 -17.20 6.93 -0.46
CA GLU A 78 -18.39 7.63 0.04
C GLU A 78 -18.07 8.43 1.33
N ASN A 79 -16.90 8.22 1.94
CA ASN A 79 -16.50 8.79 3.21
C ASN A 79 -15.36 9.81 3.05
N LYS A 80 -15.65 11.08 3.29
CA LYS A 80 -14.66 12.18 3.24
C LYS A 80 -13.42 11.97 4.13
N GLY A 81 -13.50 11.11 5.14
CA GLY A 81 -12.37 10.77 6.03
C GLY A 81 -11.25 9.97 5.34
N GLU A 82 -11.61 9.12 4.37
CA GLU A 82 -10.66 8.29 3.60
C GLU A 82 -9.79 9.17 2.68
N LEU A 83 -10.35 10.28 2.18
CA LEU A 83 -9.65 11.28 1.36
C LEU A 83 -8.50 11.97 2.11
N ALA A 84 -8.57 12.08 3.43
CA ALA A 84 -7.54 12.78 4.22
C ALA A 84 -6.25 11.95 4.43
N ARG A 85 -6.25 10.66 4.04
CA ARG A 85 -5.16 9.72 4.31
C ARG A 85 -4.53 9.13 3.05
N GLY A 86 -5.04 9.53 1.87
CA GLY A 86 -4.47 9.20 0.57
C GLY A 86 -3.87 10.42 -0.10
N PHE A 87 -2.76 10.24 -0.81
CA PHE A 87 -2.20 11.24 -1.70
C PHE A 87 -2.31 10.73 -3.13
N GLU A 88 -2.89 11.54 -4.01
CA GLU A 88 -2.98 11.23 -5.43
C GLU A 88 -2.02 12.14 -6.20
N PHE A 89 -1.09 11.54 -6.93
CA PHE A 89 -0.12 12.24 -7.75
C PHE A 89 -0.59 12.21 -9.20
N HIS A 90 -0.82 13.40 -9.77
CA HIS A 90 -1.21 13.55 -11.17
C HIS A 90 -0.02 13.99 -12.01
N GLY A 91 0.15 13.37 -13.17
CA GLY A 91 1.23 13.66 -14.11
C GLY A 91 2.25 12.53 -14.24
N SER A 92 3.28 12.76 -15.06
CA SER A 92 4.38 11.80 -15.19
C SER A 92 5.41 12.04 -14.08
N PRO A 93 5.88 10.99 -13.37
CA PRO A 93 6.98 11.12 -12.42
C PRO A 93 8.33 11.37 -13.11
N LEU A 94 8.38 11.23 -14.44
CA LEU A 94 9.56 11.51 -15.25
C LEU A 94 9.28 12.74 -16.11
N GLU A 95 10.18 13.73 -16.04
CA GLU A 95 10.13 14.89 -16.91
C GLU A 95 10.10 14.45 -18.39
N GLU A 96 9.30 15.16 -19.20
CA GLU A 96 9.17 14.97 -20.66
C GLU A 96 8.71 13.58 -21.14
N LYS A 97 8.18 12.72 -20.26
CA LYS A 97 7.81 11.32 -20.61
C LYS A 97 8.99 10.55 -21.23
N ASN A 98 10.18 10.70 -20.67
CA ASN A 98 11.39 10.06 -21.19
C ASN A 98 11.35 8.53 -21.04
N ILE A 99 10.87 7.84 -22.07
CA ILE A 99 10.71 6.38 -22.11
C ILE A 99 12.05 5.65 -21.90
N LYS A 100 13.15 6.17 -22.46
CA LYS A 100 14.48 5.55 -22.32
C LYS A 100 14.93 5.57 -20.86
N LEU A 101 14.67 6.66 -20.15
CA LEU A 101 14.97 6.76 -18.73
C LEU A 101 14.10 5.79 -17.92
N ALA A 102 12.81 5.69 -18.23
CA ALA A 102 11.90 4.76 -17.57
C ALA A 102 12.39 3.30 -17.65
N LEU A 103 12.70 2.83 -18.86
CA LEU A 103 13.22 1.47 -19.10
C LEU A 103 14.56 1.23 -18.43
N LYS A 104 15.42 2.25 -18.38
CA LYS A 104 16.70 2.17 -17.67
C LYS A 104 16.49 2.03 -16.16
N ILE A 105 15.58 2.81 -15.57
CA ILE A 105 15.23 2.72 -14.15
C ILE A 105 14.65 1.35 -13.83
N GLU A 106 13.70 0.86 -14.64
CA GLU A 106 13.10 -0.47 -14.49
C GLU A 106 14.17 -1.57 -14.48
N SER A 107 15.01 -1.62 -15.52
CA SER A 107 16.10 -2.60 -15.62
C SER A 107 17.09 -2.50 -14.45
N MET A 108 17.38 -1.30 -13.96
CA MET A 108 18.23 -1.13 -12.78
C MET A 108 17.58 -1.68 -11.52
N ILE A 109 16.30 -1.41 -11.29
CA ILE A 109 15.55 -1.87 -10.10
C ILE A 109 15.41 -3.39 -10.12
N GLU A 110 15.08 -3.99 -11.25
CA GLU A 110 14.95 -5.44 -11.40
C GLU A 110 16.22 -6.20 -10.98
N ASN A 111 17.38 -5.62 -11.28
CA ASN A 111 18.68 -6.22 -10.94
C ASN A 111 19.22 -5.78 -9.56
N ASN A 112 18.67 -4.73 -8.94
CA ASN A 112 19.22 -4.10 -7.73
C ASN A 112 18.09 -3.62 -6.78
N TYR A 113 17.46 -4.54 -6.05
CA TYR A 113 16.39 -4.23 -5.10
C TYR A 113 16.67 -4.71 -3.66
N GLY A 114 15.92 -4.18 -2.69
CA GLY A 114 16.00 -4.59 -1.28
C GLY A 114 17.13 -3.94 -0.46
N HIS A 115 18.02 -3.17 -1.08
CA HIS A 115 19.16 -2.56 -0.40
C HIS A 115 18.77 -1.43 0.57
N ALA A 116 17.87 -0.54 0.15
CA ALA A 116 17.51 0.65 0.91
C ALA A 116 16.81 0.34 2.25
N GLY A 117 15.96 -0.70 2.28
CA GLY A 117 15.23 -1.09 3.49
C GLY A 117 16.16 -1.51 4.63
N ARG A 118 17.24 -2.25 4.33
CA ARG A 118 18.24 -2.65 5.33
C ARG A 118 18.95 -1.43 5.94
N LEU A 119 19.37 -0.48 5.09
CA LEU A 119 20.03 0.74 5.55
C LEU A 119 19.10 1.61 6.40
N PHE A 120 17.83 1.70 6.02
CA PHE A 120 16.81 2.42 6.77
C PHE A 120 16.61 1.81 8.17
N ILE A 121 16.46 0.48 8.26
CA ILE A 121 16.31 -0.22 9.55
C ILE A 121 17.55 -0.01 10.42
N GLN A 122 18.74 -0.14 9.86
CA GLN A 122 19.98 0.10 10.60
C GLN A 122 20.02 1.53 11.17
N ASN A 123 19.64 2.51 10.36
CA ASN A 123 19.61 3.91 10.79
C ASN A 123 18.61 4.13 11.94
N LEU A 124 17.44 3.48 11.91
CA LEU A 124 16.47 3.55 13.00
C LEU A 124 17.02 2.94 14.29
N LEU A 125 17.69 1.79 14.23
CA LEU A 125 18.31 1.15 15.38
C LEU A 125 19.43 2.01 15.98
N ASP A 126 20.25 2.62 15.12
CA ASP A 126 21.34 3.49 15.54
C ASP A 126 20.84 4.79 16.18
N ARG A 127 19.67 5.29 15.77
CA ARG A 127 19.03 6.47 16.38
C ARG A 127 18.34 6.13 17.70
N ASN A 128 17.64 5.00 17.76
CA ASN A 128 16.98 4.51 18.98
C ASN A 128 17.98 4.21 20.09
N SER A 129 19.12 3.57 19.77
CA SER A 129 20.18 3.32 20.75
C SER A 129 20.84 4.59 21.29
N LYS A 130 20.73 5.70 20.56
CA LYS A 130 21.22 7.03 20.95
C LYS A 130 20.15 7.89 21.66
N GLY A 131 18.94 7.37 21.90
CA GLY A 131 17.87 8.09 22.60
C GLY A 131 17.26 9.27 21.84
N ASN A 132 17.41 9.34 20.51
CA ASN A 132 16.97 10.46 19.67
C ASN A 132 15.71 10.15 18.85
N LEU A 133 14.66 9.60 19.49
CA LEU A 133 13.32 9.46 18.94
C LEU A 133 12.27 9.76 20.00
#